data_AF-A0A0D0QHF6-F1
#
_entry.id   AF-A0A0D0QHF6-F1
#
_cell.length_a   1.000
_cell.length_b   1.000
_cell.length_c   1.000
_cell.angle_alpha   90.00
_cell.angle_beta   90.00
_cell.angle_gamma   90.00
#
_symmetry.space_group_name_H-M   'P 1'
#
loop_
_entity.id
_entity.type
_entity.pdbx_description
1 polymer ?
#
loop_
_entity_poly.entity_id
_entity_poly.type
_entity_poly.pdbx_seq_one_letter_code
_entity_poly.pdbx_strand_id
1 'polypeptide(L)'
;MRVLFAALPAALLLTACAPRVWSPEEAAQECEQRARAAQGPTGAVTLGYNSNSGPYTGVAVGVSGDYLTGRDPLDVYRDCVVRRTGAEPYRPPRLR
;
A
#
# COMPACT_ATOMS: atom_id res chain seq x y z
N MET A 1 41.96 -8.35 -13.27
CA MET A 1 40.69 -8.24 -14.04
C MET A 1 39.58 -9.21 -13.60
N ARG A 2 39.86 -10.41 -13.08
CA ARG A 2 38.81 -11.34 -12.57
C ARG A 2 38.02 -10.81 -11.36
N VAL A 3 38.66 -10.02 -10.49
CA VAL A 3 38.02 -9.45 -9.28
C VAL A 3 37.00 -8.36 -9.61
N LEU A 4 37.17 -7.64 -10.74
CA LEU A 4 36.19 -6.63 -11.18
C LEU A 4 34.87 -7.24 -11.65
N PHE A 5 34.89 -8.45 -12.21
CA PHE A 5 33.68 -9.11 -12.73
C PHE A 5 32.74 -9.62 -11.63
N ALA A 6 33.25 -9.94 -10.44
CA ALA A 6 32.45 -10.41 -9.31
C ALA A 6 31.87 -9.27 -8.46
N ALA A 7 32.47 -8.08 -8.49
CA ALA A 7 32.03 -6.93 -7.70
C ALA A 7 30.80 -6.21 -8.28
N LEU A 8 30.63 -6.22 -9.61
CA LEU A 8 29.49 -5.58 -10.28
C LEU A 8 28.11 -6.12 -9.85
N PRO A 9 27.84 -7.44 -9.86
CA PRO A 9 26.51 -7.95 -9.49
C PRO A 9 26.19 -7.74 -8.00
N ALA A 10 27.20 -7.73 -7.12
CA ALA A 10 27.00 -7.44 -5.70
C ALA A 10 26.56 -5.99 -5.46
N ALA A 11 27.09 -5.03 -6.21
CA ALA A 11 26.70 -3.62 -6.11
C ALA A 11 25.25 -3.36 -6.57
N LEU A 12 24.75 -4.13 -7.55
CA LEU A 12 23.37 -4.03 -8.06
C LEU A 12 22.31 -4.50 -7.04
N LEU A 13 22.67 -5.40 -6.11
CA LEU A 13 21.74 -5.87 -5.07
C LEU A 13 21.48 -4.81 -3.99
N LEU A 14 22.38 -3.84 -3.81
CA LEU A 14 22.25 -2.79 -2.79
C LEU A 14 21.26 -1.68 -3.18
N THR A 15 20.94 -1.51 -4.46
CA THR A 15 20.00 -0.45 -4.91
C THR A 15 18.52 -0.85 -4.77
N ALA A 16 18.22 -2.10 -4.44
CA ALA A 16 16.85 -2.61 -4.35
C ALA A 16 16.05 -2.07 -3.14
N CYS A 17 16.71 -1.47 -2.15
CA CYS A 17 16.08 -0.98 -0.91
C CYS A 17 16.06 0.55 -0.78
N ALA A 18 16.18 1.31 -1.87
CA ALA A 18 16.08 2.76 -1.79
C ALA A 18 14.69 3.18 -1.24
N PRO A 19 14.64 4.12 -0.27
CA PRO A 19 13.37 4.62 0.26
C PRO A 19 12.56 5.27 -0.86
N ARG A 20 11.31 4.81 -1.03
CA ARG A 20 10.38 5.39 -2.00
C ARG A 20 10.11 6.84 -1.61
N VAL A 21 10.43 7.77 -2.50
CA VAL A 21 9.99 9.17 -2.40
C VAL A 21 8.51 9.21 -2.79
N TRP A 22 7.68 9.84 -1.96
CA TRP A 22 6.25 9.98 -2.20
C TRP A 22 5.94 11.42 -2.63
N SER A 23 5.20 11.60 -3.72
CA SER A 23 4.55 12.89 -3.94
C SER A 23 3.41 13.11 -2.92
N PRO A 24 3.05 14.36 -2.59
CA PRO A 24 1.90 14.63 -1.73
C PRO A 24 0.60 13.99 -2.23
N GLU A 25 0.40 13.93 -3.54
CA GLU A 25 -0.78 13.35 -4.19
C GLU A 25 -0.81 11.83 -4.05
N GLU A 26 0.32 11.15 -4.30
CA GLU A 26 0.44 9.70 -4.15
C GLU A 26 0.24 9.27 -2.69
N ALA A 27 0.85 10.00 -1.76
CA ALA A 27 0.69 9.73 -0.33
C ALA A 27 -0.78 9.91 0.09
N ALA A 28 -1.45 10.96 -0.38
CA ALA A 28 -2.86 11.17 -0.08
C ALA A 28 -3.73 10.03 -0.62
N GLN A 29 -3.52 9.59 -1.86
CA GLN A 29 -4.32 8.49 -2.45
C GLN A 29 -4.16 7.17 -1.69
N GLU A 30 -2.93 6.81 -1.34
CA GLU A 30 -2.64 5.58 -0.60
C GLU A 30 -3.19 5.65 0.84
N CYS A 31 -2.95 6.77 1.52
CA CYS A 31 -3.42 6.95 2.90
C CYS A 31 -4.95 7.05 2.98
N GLU A 32 -5.62 7.56 1.94
CA GLU A 32 -7.08 7.50 1.83
C GLU A 32 -7.60 6.07 1.76
N GLN A 33 -6.93 5.16 1.05
CA GLN A 33 -7.32 3.75 1.01
C GLN A 33 -7.21 3.11 2.40
N ARG A 34 -6.12 3.40 3.11
CA ARG A 34 -5.94 2.93 4.49
C ARG A 34 -7.04 3.45 5.43
N ALA A 35 -7.35 4.75 5.35
CA ALA A 35 -8.41 5.37 6.13
C ALA A 35 -9.78 4.79 5.81
N ARG A 36 -10.08 4.52 4.52
CA ARG A 36 -11.31 3.83 4.12
C ARG A 36 -11.42 2.44 4.75
N ALA A 37 -10.32 1.68 4.77
CA ALA A 37 -10.27 0.36 5.41
C ALA A 37 -10.37 0.42 6.95
N ALA A 38 -10.20 1.58 7.58
CA ALA A 38 -10.44 1.77 9.01
C ALA A 38 -11.93 1.97 9.33
N GLN A 39 -12.76 2.37 8.35
CA GLN A 39 -14.21 2.56 8.55
C GLN A 39 -14.98 1.23 8.67
N GLY A 40 -14.44 0.15 8.09
CA GLY A 40 -15.14 -1.13 8.04
C GLY A 40 -14.34 -2.23 7.34
N PRO A 41 -14.82 -3.48 7.40
CA PRO A 41 -14.25 -4.58 6.62
C PRO A 41 -14.31 -4.28 5.12
N THR A 42 -13.25 -4.62 4.40
CA THR A 42 -13.21 -4.52 2.93
C THR A 42 -13.60 -5.86 2.32
N GLY A 43 -14.18 -5.82 1.13
CA GLY A 43 -14.55 -7.01 0.37
C GLY A 43 -14.02 -6.94 -1.05
N ALA A 44 -13.57 -8.08 -1.57
CA ALA A 44 -13.25 -8.25 -2.98
C ALA A 44 -13.85 -9.56 -3.48
N VAL A 45 -14.43 -9.51 -4.68
CA VAL A 45 -14.93 -10.68 -5.39
C VAL A 45 -14.13 -10.79 -6.68
N THR A 46 -13.53 -11.96 -6.89
CA THR A 46 -12.76 -12.29 -8.08
C THR A 46 -13.56 -13.26 -8.92
N LEU A 47 -13.73 -12.95 -10.20
CA LEU A 47 -14.28 -13.85 -11.21
C LEU A 47 -13.22 -14.04 -12.29
N GLY A 48 -12.94 -15.28 -12.67
CA GLY A 48 -11.90 -15.56 -13.64
C GLY A 48 -12.13 -16.85 -14.41
N TYR A 49 -11.30 -17.04 -15.43
CA TYR A 49 -11.32 -18.24 -16.27
C TYR A 49 -9.89 -18.69 -16.53
N ASN A 50 -9.65 -20.00 -16.45
CA ASN A 50 -8.36 -20.62 -16.71
C ASN A 50 -8.51 -21.66 -17.82
N SER A 51 -7.58 -21.67 -18.78
CA SER A 51 -7.64 -22.59 -19.92
C SER A 51 -7.47 -24.07 -19.55
N ASN A 52 -6.87 -24.36 -18.39
CA ASN A 52 -6.64 -25.73 -17.91
C ASN A 52 -7.70 -26.16 -16.88
N SER A 53 -8.15 -25.26 -16.01
CA SER A 53 -9.06 -25.57 -14.89
C SER A 53 -10.48 -24.99 -15.03
N GLY A 54 -10.78 -24.23 -16.08
CA GLY A 54 -12.10 -23.67 -16.34
C GLY A 54 -12.42 -22.39 -15.53
N PRO A 55 -13.71 -22.05 -15.34
CA PRO A 55 -14.13 -20.87 -14.60
C PRO A 55 -13.84 -21.01 -13.09
N TYR A 56 -13.46 -19.91 -12.44
CA TYR A 56 -13.27 -19.86 -10.99
C TYR A 56 -13.80 -18.56 -10.39
N THR A 57 -14.16 -18.64 -9.11
CA THR A 57 -14.60 -17.48 -8.32
C THR A 57 -13.87 -17.46 -6.99
N GLY A 58 -13.68 -16.27 -6.42
CA GLY A 58 -13.03 -16.09 -5.12
C GLY A 58 -13.66 -14.92 -4.37
N VAL A 59 -13.69 -15.03 -3.04
CA VAL A 59 -14.11 -13.95 -2.16
C VAL A 59 -12.99 -13.71 -1.17
N ALA A 60 -12.63 -12.45 -0.98
CA ALA A 60 -11.69 -12.01 0.03
C ALA A 60 -12.35 -10.96 0.93
N VAL A 61 -12.15 -11.12 2.23
CA VAL A 61 -12.56 -10.14 3.24
C VAL A 61 -11.31 -9.63 3.91
N GLY A 62 -11.10 -8.32 3.86
CA GLY A 62 -10.01 -7.64 4.53
C GLY A 62 -10.50 -6.98 5.81
N VAL A 63 -9.75 -7.15 6.90
CA VAL A 63 -10.01 -6.43 8.15
C VAL A 63 -8.74 -5.72 8.57
N SER A 64 -8.79 -4.39 8.66
CA SER A 64 -7.62 -3.61 9.05
C SER A 64 -7.43 -3.63 10.57
N GLY A 65 -6.17 -3.55 11.02
CA GLY A 65 -5.88 -3.38 12.45
C GLY A 65 -6.43 -2.05 13.00
N ASP A 66 -6.46 -1.00 12.17
CA ASP A 66 -7.07 0.29 12.53
C ASP A 66 -8.58 0.15 12.80
N TYR A 67 -9.29 -0.67 12.03
CA TYR A 67 -10.71 -0.99 12.28
C TYR A 67 -10.90 -1.79 13.57
N LEU A 68 -10.08 -2.82 13.80
CA LEU A 68 -10.18 -3.65 15.02
C LEU A 68 -9.91 -2.86 16.30
N THR A 69 -9.06 -1.84 16.21
CA THR A 69 -8.73 -0.96 17.33
C THR A 69 -9.66 0.25 17.44
N GLY A 70 -10.64 0.40 16.55
CA GLY A 70 -11.60 1.49 16.56
C GLY A 70 -10.95 2.87 16.34
N ARG A 71 -9.86 2.93 15.57
CA ARG A 71 -9.18 4.20 15.30
C ARG A 71 -10.06 5.11 14.44
N ASP A 72 -10.02 6.40 14.72
CA ASP A 72 -10.67 7.40 13.88
C ASP A 72 -10.03 7.43 12.47
N PRO A 73 -10.81 7.32 11.38
CA PRO A 73 -10.29 7.31 10.02
C PRO A 73 -9.52 8.59 9.62
N LEU A 74 -9.88 9.76 10.17
CA LEU A 74 -9.19 11.02 9.87
C LEU A 74 -7.81 11.05 10.53
N ASP A 75 -7.70 10.55 11.77
CA ASP A 75 -6.41 10.36 12.43
C ASP A 75 -5.54 9.33 11.70
N VAL A 76 -6.12 8.22 11.23
CA VAL A 76 -5.42 7.22 10.41
C VAL A 76 -4.86 7.83 9.14
N TYR A 77 -5.63 8.68 8.47
CA TYR A 77 -5.19 9.39 7.27
C TYR A 77 -4.03 10.34 7.57
N ARG A 78 -4.18 11.24 8.55
CA ARG A 78 -3.15 12.21 8.93
C ARG A 78 -1.85 11.52 9.32
N ASP A 79 -1.92 10.54 10.22
CA ASP A 79 -0.75 9.80 10.70
C ASP A 79 -0.01 9.07 9.57
N CYS A 80 -0.77 8.56 8.59
CA CYS A 80 -0.20 7.92 7.42
C CYS A 80 0.54 8.93 6.53
N VAL A 81 -0.06 10.09 6.24
CA VAL A 81 0.57 11.11 5.39
C VAL A 81 1.84 11.64 6.04
N VAL A 82 1.76 12.07 7.31
CA VAL A 82 2.92 12.60 8.06
C VAL A 82 4.05 11.58 8.10
N ARG A 83 3.76 10.29 8.27
CA ARG A 83 4.79 9.23 8.29
C ARG A 83 5.44 9.01 6.93
N ARG A 84 4.71 9.23 5.82
CA ARG A 84 5.20 9.00 4.46
C ARG A 84 5.94 10.20 3.89
N THR A 85 5.46 11.41 4.15
CA THR A 85 5.95 12.65 3.53
C THR A 85 6.66 13.58 4.51
N GLY A 86 6.45 13.43 5.82
CA GLY A 86 6.93 14.37 6.84
C GLY A 86 6.14 15.67 6.91
N ALA A 87 5.06 15.81 6.13
CA ALA A 87 4.25 17.02 6.04
C ALA A 87 2.78 16.73 6.37
N GLU A 88 2.04 17.79 6.71
CA GLU A 88 0.58 17.72 6.89
C GLU A 88 -0.13 17.40 5.56
N PRO A 89 -1.32 16.78 5.58
CA PRO A 89 -2.09 16.52 4.39
C PRO A 89 -2.48 17.80 3.65
N TYR A 90 -2.17 17.86 2.35
CA TYR A 90 -2.51 19.02 1.52
C TYR A 90 -4.01 19.13 1.22
N ARG A 91 -4.79 18.06 1.42
CA ARG A 91 -6.24 18.01 1.23
C ARG A 91 -6.93 17.06 2.21
N PRO A 92 -8.22 17.25 2.51
CA PRO A 92 -8.98 16.29 3.30
C PRO A 92 -9.19 14.97 2.53
N PRO A 93 -9.32 13.84 3.26
CA PRO A 93 -9.51 12.53 2.66
C PRO A 93 -10.94 12.37 2.10
N ARG A 94 -11.06 11.71 0.95
CA ARG A 94 -12.36 11.27 0.40
C ARG A 94 -12.66 9.84 0.85
N LEU A 95 -13.55 9.72 1.82
CA LEU A 95 -13.88 8.44 2.47
C LEU A 95 -15.16 7.77 1.97
N ARG A 96 -15.82 8.36 0.97
CA ARG A 96 -17.06 7.87 0.35
C ARG A 96 -16.80 7.36 -1.07
#